data_AF-A0A844G773-F1
#
_entry.id   AF-A0A844G773-F1
#
_cell.length_a   1.000
_cell.length_b   1.000
_cell.length_c   1.000
_cell.angle_alpha   90.00
_cell.angle_beta   90.00
_cell.angle_gamma   90.00
#
_symmetry.space_group_name_H-M   'P 1'
#
loop_
_entity.id
_entity.type
_entity.pdbx_description
1 polymer ?
#
loop_
_entity_poly.entity_id
_entity_poly.type
_entity_poly.pdbx_seq_one_letter_code
_entity_poly.pdbx_strand_id
1 'polypeptide(L)'
;MNQSVQYFDVSPLTVRADEISEVRIRPRYEQAAFPPAERVRVAVVPGLGAMPDGRQLDFSWEKTSDPFELVDWKLHEDGSLFVRARFAGEQEHIIIVEDTDGNLLREFSVYSLLPDWYGLLPFKGDFHVHTLRSDGKESPAYVAARYREAGFDFLAISDHHRYEPSLEAIDYWRRHPTGLALLPGEEVHPPECPVHMLNFGGRFSVNALFREDEAKFRREVEARIPSLGPVAPGVNPFAVAATEWVFDKVREAGGLAVFCHPYWDVRRRNVLSGALVDEVFKRRKFDALELIGGFWKHQSESNALQVARWMEERAAGADYPVVGLSDSHGTDVGGLFGWYYTVVLARSASFDDLAAGIRAGNSAAVDAPENERPHCHGSCRLSRYMHFLLREYFPRHEALCRTEGELMLAILGGEPGLSPVLELLAKRPAAFRERVLGGAEGK
;
A
#
# COMPACT_ATOMS: atom_id res chain seq x y z
N MET A 1 -7.90 -1.00 17.94
CA MET A 1 -8.79 -1.30 16.79
C MET A 1 -10.07 -0.48 16.97
N ASN A 2 -10.60 0.15 15.93
CA ASN A 2 -11.86 0.91 15.99
C ASN A 2 -13.00 -0.06 16.42
N GLN A 3 -13.82 0.32 17.39
CA GLN A 3 -14.91 -0.52 17.89
C GLN A 3 -15.93 -0.84 16.78
N SER A 4 -16.10 0.07 15.81
CA SER A 4 -16.96 -0.14 14.62
C SER A 4 -16.53 -1.39 13.85
N VAL A 5 -15.26 -1.47 13.45
CA VAL A 5 -14.66 -2.56 12.65
C VAL A 5 -14.72 -3.91 13.38
N GLN A 6 -14.66 -3.89 14.71
CA GLN A 6 -14.73 -5.09 15.52
C GLN A 6 -16.16 -5.65 15.61
N TYR A 7 -17.15 -4.78 15.88
CA TYR A 7 -18.49 -5.20 16.27
C TYR A 7 -19.53 -5.11 15.16
N PHE A 8 -19.24 -4.45 14.05
CA PHE A 8 -20.21 -4.22 12.96
C PHE A 8 -19.61 -4.62 11.61
N ASP A 9 -20.48 -5.11 10.72
CA ASP A 9 -20.18 -5.20 9.29
C ASP A 9 -20.86 -4.01 8.58
N VAL A 10 -20.06 -3.06 8.10
CA VAL A 10 -20.50 -1.95 7.26
C VAL A 10 -20.27 -2.32 5.79
N SER A 11 -21.30 -2.20 4.95
CA SER A 11 -21.19 -2.50 3.53
C SER A 11 -22.21 -1.71 2.68
N PRO A 12 -21.75 -1.07 1.59
CA PRO A 12 -20.35 -0.90 1.22
C PRO A 12 -19.62 0.11 2.14
N LEU A 13 -18.29 0.02 2.22
CA LEU A 13 -17.43 1.06 2.82
C LEU A 13 -17.15 2.19 1.83
N THR A 14 -17.31 1.93 0.52
CA THR A 14 -17.19 2.95 -0.52
C THR A 14 -18.43 3.08 -1.38
N VAL A 15 -18.84 4.31 -1.65
CA VAL A 15 -20.01 4.68 -2.46
C VAL A 15 -19.60 5.64 -3.58
N ARG A 16 -20.49 5.89 -4.55
CA ARG A 16 -20.24 6.89 -5.59
C ARG A 16 -20.45 8.30 -5.04
N ALA A 17 -19.53 9.20 -5.39
CA ALA A 17 -19.68 10.62 -5.11
C ALA A 17 -20.90 11.19 -5.85
N ASP A 18 -21.63 12.10 -5.18
CA ASP A 18 -22.79 12.83 -5.70
C ASP A 18 -24.00 11.97 -6.09
N GLU A 19 -24.05 10.73 -5.60
CA GLU A 19 -25.14 9.79 -5.82
C GLU A 19 -25.84 9.41 -4.51
N ILE A 20 -27.09 8.95 -4.62
CA ILE A 20 -27.80 8.31 -3.52
C ILE A 20 -27.35 6.86 -3.44
N SER A 21 -26.83 6.44 -2.29
CA SER A 21 -26.44 5.06 -2.02
C SER A 21 -27.09 4.58 -0.73
N GLU A 22 -27.22 3.26 -0.60
CA GLU A 22 -27.69 2.60 0.60
C GLU A 22 -26.52 1.86 1.26
N VAL A 23 -26.34 2.09 2.57
CA VAL A 23 -25.31 1.46 3.39
C VAL A 23 -25.98 0.58 4.43
N ARG A 24 -25.58 -0.69 4.48
CA ARG A 24 -26.01 -1.63 5.50
C ARG A 24 -24.98 -1.72 6.61
N ILE A 25 -25.45 -1.56 7.85
CA ILE A 25 -24.66 -1.67 9.08
C ILE A 25 -25.25 -2.80 9.92
N ARG A 26 -24.54 -3.91 10.00
CA ARG A 26 -25.02 -5.12 10.69
C ARG A 26 -24.22 -5.37 11.98
N PRO A 27 -24.87 -5.40 13.16
CA PRO A 27 -24.23 -5.86 14.38
C PRO A 27 -23.76 -7.32 14.23
N ARG A 28 -22.54 -7.61 14.67
CA ARG A 28 -21.97 -8.96 14.63
C ARG A 28 -22.27 -9.77 15.90
N TYR A 29 -22.59 -9.08 16.99
CA TYR A 29 -22.75 -9.65 18.32
C TYR A 29 -23.88 -8.94 19.07
N GLU A 30 -24.49 -9.62 20.04
CA GLU A 30 -25.67 -9.14 20.76
C GLU A 30 -25.46 -7.81 21.49
N GLN A 31 -24.30 -7.61 22.13
CA GLN A 31 -23.98 -6.36 22.82
C GLN A 31 -23.82 -5.14 21.89
N ALA A 32 -23.74 -5.38 20.58
CA ALA A 32 -23.64 -4.34 19.56
C ALA A 32 -25.00 -4.03 18.92
N ALA A 33 -26.09 -4.69 19.33
CA ALA A 33 -27.43 -4.48 18.78
C ALA A 33 -27.85 -3.01 18.89
N PHE A 34 -28.53 -2.52 17.84
CA PHE A 34 -29.14 -1.20 17.88
C PHE A 34 -30.37 -1.19 18.80
N PRO A 35 -30.68 -0.06 19.45
CA PRO A 35 -31.96 0.10 20.14
C PRO A 35 -33.14 -0.04 19.16
N PRO A 36 -34.37 -0.26 19.68
CA PRO A 36 -35.58 -0.21 18.88
C PRO A 36 -35.68 1.08 18.06
N ALA A 37 -36.27 0.99 16.86
CA ALA A 37 -36.27 2.07 15.87
C ALA A 37 -36.87 3.38 16.42
N GLU A 38 -37.88 3.29 17.27
CA GLU A 38 -38.52 4.44 17.92
C GLU A 38 -37.61 5.22 18.88
N ARG A 39 -36.42 4.68 19.20
CA ARG A 39 -35.42 5.29 20.09
C ARG A 39 -34.18 5.78 19.34
N VAL A 40 -34.16 5.71 18.01
CA VAL A 40 -32.98 5.98 17.20
C VAL A 40 -33.26 7.09 16.19
N ARG A 41 -32.25 7.92 15.95
CA ARG A 41 -32.20 8.89 14.86
C ARG A 41 -30.89 8.68 14.09
N VAL A 42 -30.92 8.92 12.78
CA VAL A 42 -29.75 8.70 11.92
C VAL A 42 -29.56 9.92 11.02
N ALA A 43 -28.33 10.41 10.97
CA ALA A 43 -27.89 11.45 10.05
C ALA A 43 -26.62 11.01 9.29
N VAL A 44 -26.36 11.68 8.16
CA VAL A 44 -25.12 11.50 7.40
C VAL A 44 -24.49 12.86 7.18
N VAL A 45 -23.24 12.99 7.61
CA VAL A 45 -22.51 14.26 7.60
C VAL A 45 -21.25 14.14 6.76
N PRO A 46 -21.01 15.05 5.80
CA PRO A 46 -19.77 15.11 5.06
C PRO A 46 -18.60 15.50 5.99
N GLY A 47 -17.51 14.74 5.97
CA GLY A 47 -16.36 14.93 6.85
C GLY A 47 -15.61 16.24 6.61
N LEU A 48 -15.75 16.87 5.43
CA LEU A 48 -15.22 18.20 5.13
C LEU A 48 -16.22 19.34 5.40
N GLY A 49 -17.39 19.04 5.98
CA GLY A 49 -18.34 20.03 6.49
C GLY A 49 -19.23 20.72 5.46
N ALA A 50 -19.00 20.54 4.16
CA ALA A 50 -19.84 21.11 3.11
C ALA A 50 -21.05 20.20 2.81
N MET A 51 -22.25 20.65 3.15
CA MET A 51 -23.50 19.93 2.95
C MET A 51 -23.98 19.97 1.49
N PRO A 52 -24.76 18.97 1.03
CA PRO A 52 -25.31 18.94 -0.33
C PRO A 52 -26.20 20.14 -0.68
N ASP A 53 -26.80 20.80 0.32
CA ASP A 53 -27.68 21.97 0.17
C ASP A 53 -26.92 23.32 0.17
N GLY A 54 -25.58 23.27 0.24
CA GLY A 54 -24.70 24.45 0.26
C GLY A 54 -24.45 25.03 1.66
N ARG A 55 -25.04 24.46 2.72
CA ARG A 55 -24.66 24.83 4.10
C ARG A 55 -23.24 24.39 4.42
N GLN A 56 -22.59 25.16 5.30
CA GLN A 56 -21.34 24.78 5.94
C GLN A 56 -21.66 24.40 7.39
N LEU A 57 -21.35 23.17 7.76
CA LEU A 57 -21.43 22.69 9.14
C LEU A 57 -20.10 23.00 9.82
N ASP A 58 -20.08 24.09 10.57
CA ASP A 58 -19.00 24.40 11.48
C ASP A 58 -19.12 23.53 12.74
N PHE A 59 -17.97 23.07 13.24
CA PHE A 59 -17.93 22.38 14.53
C PHE A 59 -18.28 23.37 15.66
N SER A 60 -19.24 23.01 16.50
CA SER A 60 -19.66 23.79 17.68
C SER A 60 -19.46 22.98 18.96
N TRP A 61 -18.84 23.59 19.97
CA TRP A 61 -18.75 23.05 21.32
C TRP A 61 -20.06 23.20 22.10
N GLU A 62 -20.94 24.10 21.66
CA GLU A 62 -22.27 24.31 22.24
C GLU A 62 -23.25 23.32 21.59
N LYS A 63 -24.14 22.72 22.41
CA LYS A 63 -25.29 21.94 21.92
C LYS A 63 -26.26 22.88 21.20
N THR A 64 -25.94 23.25 19.96
CA THR A 64 -26.88 23.92 19.07
C THR A 64 -28.01 22.96 18.70
N SER A 65 -29.20 23.50 18.48
CA SER A 65 -30.36 22.74 18.05
C SER A 65 -30.05 21.92 16.79
N ASP A 66 -29.97 20.59 16.96
CA ASP A 66 -30.11 19.56 15.93
C ASP A 66 -29.53 19.94 14.54
N PRO A 67 -28.19 20.03 14.41
CA PRO A 67 -27.56 20.57 13.21
C PRO A 67 -27.67 19.63 12.00
N PHE A 68 -28.01 18.36 12.21
CA PHE A 68 -27.92 17.33 11.18
C PHE A 68 -29.28 17.01 10.55
N GLU A 69 -29.32 16.99 9.22
CA GLU A 69 -30.50 16.56 8.49
C GLU A 69 -30.65 15.03 8.62
N LEU A 70 -31.81 14.60 9.12
CA LEU A 70 -32.13 13.18 9.20
C LEU A 70 -32.28 12.60 7.81
N VAL A 71 -31.73 11.40 7.62
CA VAL A 71 -31.79 10.68 6.34
C VAL A 71 -32.86 9.59 6.36
N ASP A 72 -33.16 9.02 5.19
CA ASP A 72 -34.01 7.82 5.11
C ASP A 72 -33.23 6.62 5.66
N TRP A 73 -33.81 5.91 6.63
CA TRP A 73 -33.19 4.74 7.23
C TRP A 73 -34.24 3.74 7.73
N LYS A 74 -33.83 2.47 7.85
CA LYS A 74 -34.68 1.37 8.35
C LYS A 74 -33.88 0.41 9.22
N LEU A 75 -34.45 0.01 10.36
CA LEU A 75 -33.96 -1.12 11.15
C LEU A 75 -34.71 -2.38 10.73
N HIS A 76 -34.00 -3.39 10.29
CA HIS A 76 -34.56 -4.67 9.86
C HIS A 76 -34.68 -5.66 11.03
N GLU A 77 -35.52 -6.70 10.86
CA GLU A 77 -35.75 -7.74 11.87
C GLU A 77 -34.47 -8.50 12.27
N ASP A 78 -33.48 -8.56 11.37
CA ASP A 78 -32.16 -9.17 11.64
C ASP A 78 -31.22 -8.27 12.44
N GLY A 79 -31.69 -7.08 12.86
CA GLY A 79 -30.92 -6.07 13.58
C GLY A 79 -30.03 -5.20 12.70
N SER A 80 -30.07 -5.35 11.37
CA SER A 80 -29.30 -4.50 10.45
C SER A 80 -29.95 -3.13 10.27
N LEU A 81 -29.14 -2.08 10.34
CA LEU A 81 -29.53 -0.71 10.01
C LEU A 81 -29.20 -0.44 8.53
N PHE A 82 -30.18 -0.03 7.74
CA PHE A 82 -30.01 0.41 6.35
C PHE A 82 -30.16 1.92 6.30
N VAL A 83 -29.15 2.60 5.77
CA VAL A 83 -29.09 4.06 5.70
C VAL A 83 -28.99 4.49 4.24
N ARG A 84 -29.96 5.25 3.77
CA ARG A 84 -30.03 5.76 2.40
C ARG A 84 -29.81 7.27 2.39
N ALA A 85 -28.68 7.69 1.81
CA ALA A 85 -28.29 9.09 1.78
C ALA A 85 -27.61 9.47 0.45
N ARG A 86 -27.57 10.77 0.15
CA ARG A 86 -26.74 11.32 -0.92
C ARG A 86 -25.36 11.63 -0.37
N PHE A 87 -24.32 11.06 -0.97
CA PHE A 87 -22.94 11.24 -0.51
C PHE A 87 -22.23 12.29 -1.37
N ALA A 88 -22.30 13.56 -0.98
CA ALA A 88 -21.79 14.68 -1.79
C ALA A 88 -20.26 14.76 -1.86
N GLY A 89 -19.75 15.04 -3.05
CA GLY A 89 -18.32 15.17 -3.33
C GLY A 89 -17.52 13.90 -3.05
N GLU A 90 -16.19 13.99 -3.16
CA GLU A 90 -15.26 12.90 -2.84
C GLU A 90 -14.62 13.10 -1.46
N GLN A 91 -15.15 12.40 -0.47
CA GLN A 91 -14.75 12.52 0.92
C GLN A 91 -15.24 11.36 1.79
N GLU A 92 -14.73 11.33 3.01
CA GLU A 92 -15.33 10.55 4.09
C GLU A 92 -16.66 11.19 4.54
N HIS A 93 -17.64 10.35 4.81
CA HIS A 93 -18.95 10.70 5.37
C HIS A 93 -19.16 9.92 6.65
N ILE A 94 -19.70 10.60 7.66
CA ILE A 94 -19.95 10.04 8.99
C ILE A 94 -21.45 9.77 9.10
N ILE A 95 -21.82 8.50 9.24
CA ILE A 95 -23.16 8.07 9.61
C ILE A 95 -23.24 8.14 11.14
N ILE A 96 -24.03 9.08 11.63
CA ILE A 96 -24.25 9.34 13.04
C ILE A 96 -25.54 8.64 13.44
N VAL A 97 -25.46 7.78 14.46
CA VAL A 97 -26.62 7.11 15.08
C VAL A 97 -26.74 7.66 16.49
N GLU A 98 -27.87 8.31 16.78
CA GLU A 98 -28.17 8.98 18.04
C GLU A 98 -29.45 8.45 18.65
N ASP A 99 -29.65 8.69 19.94
CA ASP A 99 -30.95 8.53 20.57
C ASP A 99 -31.87 9.72 20.25
N THR A 100 -33.12 9.66 20.69
CA THR A 100 -34.10 10.73 20.48
C THR A 100 -33.75 12.05 21.18
N ASP A 101 -32.86 12.01 22.17
CA ASP A 101 -32.38 13.18 22.91
C ASP A 101 -31.10 13.79 22.30
N GLY A 102 -30.63 13.22 21.17
CA GLY A 102 -29.43 13.67 20.46
C GLY A 102 -28.12 13.24 21.12
N ASN A 103 -28.14 12.19 21.96
CA ASN A 103 -26.91 11.61 22.48
C ASN A 103 -26.36 10.60 21.47
N LEU A 104 -25.06 10.73 21.19
CA LEU A 104 -24.36 9.85 20.28
C LEU A 104 -24.39 8.40 20.79
N LEU A 105 -24.96 7.50 19.99
CA LEU A 105 -24.91 6.07 20.22
C LEU A 105 -23.71 5.47 19.48
N ARG A 106 -23.58 5.71 18.18
CA ARG A 106 -22.54 5.12 17.32
C ARG A 106 -22.22 6.03 16.14
N GLU A 107 -21.01 5.89 15.61
CA GLU A 107 -20.56 6.52 14.38
C GLU A 107 -19.99 5.47 13.43
N PHE A 108 -20.24 5.64 12.14
CA PHE A 108 -19.69 4.78 11.09
C PHE A 108 -19.18 5.64 9.95
N SER A 109 -18.05 5.23 9.37
CA SER A 109 -17.42 5.95 8.28
C SER A 109 -17.67 5.26 6.95
N VAL A 110 -18.00 6.03 5.93
CA VAL A 110 -18.14 5.59 4.53
C VAL A 110 -17.44 6.60 3.64
N TYR A 111 -16.73 6.15 2.61
CA TYR A 111 -16.01 7.03 1.70
C TYR A 111 -16.69 7.10 0.33
N SER A 112 -16.89 8.30 -0.18
CA SER A 112 -17.43 8.53 -1.52
C SER A 112 -16.30 8.75 -2.51
N LEU A 113 -16.34 8.09 -3.66
CA LEU A 113 -15.27 8.11 -4.67
C LEU A 113 -15.78 8.66 -6.01
N LEU A 114 -14.91 9.40 -6.71
CA LEU A 114 -15.12 9.76 -8.11
C LEU A 114 -14.98 8.54 -9.04
N PRO A 115 -15.50 8.61 -10.28
CA PRO A 115 -15.54 7.47 -11.20
C PRO A 115 -14.19 6.82 -11.55
N ASP A 116 -13.08 7.56 -11.46
CA ASP A 116 -11.75 7.07 -11.80
C ASP A 116 -11.17 6.11 -10.75
N TRP A 117 -11.56 6.26 -9.48
CA TRP A 117 -11.17 5.34 -8.40
C TRP A 117 -12.29 4.40 -7.96
N TYR A 118 -13.55 4.73 -8.24
CA TYR A 118 -14.66 3.82 -7.93
C TYR A 118 -14.53 2.52 -8.73
N GLY A 119 -14.42 1.39 -8.03
CA GLY A 119 -14.18 0.08 -8.62
C GLY A 119 -12.70 -0.33 -8.70
N LEU A 120 -11.76 0.56 -8.34
CA LEU A 120 -10.40 0.16 -8.01
C LEU A 120 -10.35 -0.37 -6.57
N LEU A 121 -9.49 -1.36 -6.37
CA LEU A 121 -9.35 -2.10 -5.12
C LEU A 121 -7.99 -1.78 -4.48
N PRO A 122 -7.91 -1.59 -3.16
CA PRO A 122 -6.65 -1.37 -2.47
C PRO A 122 -5.91 -2.68 -2.23
N PHE A 123 -4.63 -2.71 -2.60
CA PHE A 123 -3.70 -3.81 -2.34
C PHE A 123 -2.51 -3.31 -1.54
N LYS A 124 -2.25 -3.93 -0.39
CA LYS A 124 -1.07 -3.66 0.45
C LYS A 124 0.09 -4.55 -0.01
N GLY A 125 1.26 -3.98 -0.26
CA GLY A 125 2.41 -4.76 -0.72
C GLY A 125 3.76 -4.22 -0.30
N ASP A 126 4.75 -5.09 -0.42
CA ASP A 126 6.16 -4.78 -0.24
C ASP A 126 6.98 -5.49 -1.34
N PHE A 127 8.02 -4.83 -1.81
CA PHE A 127 8.90 -5.37 -2.85
C PHE A 127 10.35 -4.92 -2.67
N HIS A 128 10.72 -4.48 -1.46
CA HIS A 128 12.10 -4.36 -1.00
C HIS A 128 12.28 -5.24 0.24
N VAL A 129 12.53 -6.53 0.04
CA VAL A 129 12.50 -7.54 1.10
C VAL A 129 13.61 -8.55 0.91
N HIS A 130 14.41 -8.77 1.95
CA HIS A 130 15.58 -9.66 1.90
C HIS A 130 15.37 -10.93 2.72
N THR A 131 16.07 -11.99 2.31
CA THR A 131 16.02 -13.30 2.94
C THR A 131 17.42 -13.77 3.27
N LEU A 132 17.54 -14.95 3.89
CA LEU A 132 18.83 -15.57 4.14
C LEU A 132 19.59 -16.00 2.87
N ARG A 133 19.01 -15.78 1.67
CA ARG A 133 19.70 -15.96 0.39
C ARG A 133 20.63 -14.79 0.05
N SER A 134 20.49 -13.64 0.72
CA SER A 134 21.47 -12.55 0.74
C SER A 134 21.95 -12.28 2.17
N ASP A 135 21.42 -11.27 2.85
CA ASP A 135 21.82 -10.86 4.20
C ASP A 135 20.66 -10.78 5.22
N GLY A 136 19.45 -11.13 4.79
CA GLY A 136 18.30 -11.37 5.65
C GLY A 136 18.43 -12.62 6.53
N LYS A 137 17.40 -12.93 7.32
CA LYS A 137 17.46 -13.98 8.37
C LYS A 137 16.62 -15.22 8.10
N GLU A 138 15.44 -15.07 7.49
CA GLU A 138 14.52 -16.18 7.25
C GLU A 138 14.50 -16.61 5.77
N SER A 139 13.91 -17.78 5.49
CA SER A 139 13.89 -18.34 4.13
C SER A 139 12.80 -17.69 3.26
N PRO A 140 12.92 -17.71 1.91
CA PRO A 140 11.96 -17.07 1.02
C PRO A 140 10.50 -17.49 1.25
N ALA A 141 10.24 -18.79 1.38
CA ALA A 141 8.89 -19.29 1.64
C ALA A 141 8.35 -18.85 3.00
N TYR A 142 9.21 -18.77 4.02
CA TYR A 142 8.84 -18.33 5.37
C TYR A 142 8.47 -16.84 5.37
N VAL A 143 9.31 -16.00 4.77
CA VAL A 143 9.07 -14.56 4.65
C VAL A 143 7.73 -14.30 3.97
N ALA A 144 7.42 -14.98 2.86
CA ALA A 144 6.12 -14.88 2.20
C ALA A 144 4.93 -15.19 3.14
N ALA A 145 5.03 -16.24 3.96
CA ALA A 145 3.99 -16.59 4.93
C ALA A 145 3.80 -15.50 6.01
N ARG A 146 4.90 -14.95 6.53
CA ARG A 146 4.87 -13.87 7.54
C ARG A 146 4.28 -12.58 6.97
N TYR A 147 4.63 -12.21 5.74
CA TYR A 147 4.01 -11.07 5.06
C TYR A 147 2.51 -11.28 4.86
N ARG A 148 2.07 -12.48 4.47
CA ARG A 148 0.63 -12.76 4.38
C ARG A 148 -0.04 -12.63 5.74
N GLU A 149 0.56 -13.17 6.78
CA GLU A 149 0.06 -13.06 8.15
C GLU A 149 -0.11 -11.60 8.61
N ALA A 150 0.79 -10.71 8.18
CA ALA A 150 0.75 -9.26 8.42
C ALA A 150 -0.19 -8.48 7.47
N GLY A 151 -1.06 -9.19 6.74
CA GLY A 151 -2.10 -8.58 5.91
C GLY A 151 -1.64 -8.03 4.57
N PHE A 152 -0.48 -8.47 4.06
CA PHE A 152 -0.04 -8.10 2.72
C PHE A 152 -0.76 -8.93 1.65
N ASP A 153 -0.99 -8.27 0.52
CA ASP A 153 -1.69 -8.78 -0.66
C ASP A 153 -0.75 -9.15 -1.79
N PHE A 154 0.38 -8.46 -1.88
CA PHE A 154 1.44 -8.82 -2.82
C PHE A 154 2.81 -8.66 -2.18
N LEU A 155 3.77 -9.43 -2.67
CA LEU A 155 5.14 -9.43 -2.21
C LEU A 155 6.09 -9.71 -3.37
N ALA A 156 7.20 -8.99 -3.43
CA ALA A 156 8.39 -9.47 -4.15
C ALA A 156 9.57 -9.54 -3.19
N ILE A 157 10.23 -10.70 -3.16
CA ILE A 157 11.52 -10.83 -2.51
C ILE A 157 12.57 -10.26 -3.45
N SER A 158 13.47 -9.45 -2.93
CA SER A 158 14.42 -8.65 -3.70
C SER A 158 15.85 -8.79 -3.15
N ASP A 159 16.25 -10.00 -2.81
CA ASP A 159 17.58 -10.29 -2.27
C ASP A 159 18.72 -9.61 -3.07
N HIS A 160 19.72 -9.09 -2.36
CA HIS A 160 20.88 -8.44 -2.97
C HIS A 160 21.52 -9.34 -4.04
N HIS A 161 21.70 -8.78 -5.24
CA HIS A 161 22.34 -9.43 -6.39
C HIS A 161 21.64 -10.70 -6.90
N ARG A 162 20.47 -11.08 -6.39
CA ARG A 162 19.87 -12.41 -6.64
C ARG A 162 18.39 -12.28 -7.00
N TYR A 163 18.00 -13.02 -8.05
CA TYR A 163 16.63 -13.04 -8.56
C TYR A 163 15.91 -14.33 -8.20
N GLU A 164 16.66 -15.41 -8.11
CA GLU A 164 16.21 -16.77 -7.83
C GLU A 164 15.42 -16.92 -6.51
N PRO A 165 15.72 -16.18 -5.42
CA PRO A 165 14.94 -16.30 -4.18
C PRO A 165 13.46 -15.91 -4.31
N SER A 166 13.13 -14.94 -5.17
CA SER A 166 11.73 -14.61 -5.45
C SER A 166 11.01 -15.78 -6.14
N LEU A 167 11.67 -16.42 -7.11
CA LEU A 167 11.17 -17.61 -7.79
C LEU A 167 11.05 -18.80 -6.85
N GLU A 168 11.99 -18.97 -5.91
CA GLU A 168 11.95 -20.02 -4.88
C GLU A 168 10.65 -19.95 -4.07
N ALA A 169 10.27 -18.75 -3.59
CA ALA A 169 9.03 -18.55 -2.86
C ALA A 169 7.79 -18.79 -3.74
N ILE A 170 7.78 -18.28 -4.98
CA ILE A 170 6.68 -18.49 -5.93
C ILE A 170 6.49 -19.99 -6.20
N ASP A 171 7.57 -20.72 -6.48
CA ASP A 171 7.54 -22.16 -6.78
C ASP A 171 7.11 -23.00 -5.58
N TYR A 172 7.49 -22.59 -4.38
CA TYR A 172 7.03 -23.21 -3.15
C TYR A 172 5.51 -23.07 -2.99
N TRP A 173 5.01 -21.84 -3.00
CA TRP A 173 3.60 -21.53 -2.72
C TRP A 173 2.65 -21.85 -3.86
N ARG A 174 3.13 -22.01 -5.11
CA ARG A 174 2.28 -22.48 -6.24
C ARG A 174 1.59 -23.82 -5.96
N ARG A 175 2.19 -24.66 -5.10
CA ARG A 175 1.65 -25.97 -4.70
C ARG A 175 0.54 -25.88 -3.65
N HIS A 176 0.41 -24.72 -3.00
CA HIS A 176 -0.50 -24.46 -1.91
C HIS A 176 -1.20 -23.12 -2.16
N PRO A 177 -2.31 -23.09 -2.91
CA PRO A 177 -2.93 -21.83 -3.33
C PRO A 177 -3.18 -20.86 -2.16
N THR A 178 -2.63 -19.66 -2.27
CA THR A 178 -2.78 -18.57 -1.29
C THR A 178 -3.46 -17.36 -1.94
N GLY A 179 -3.90 -16.42 -1.11
CA GLY A 179 -4.39 -15.11 -1.53
C GLY A 179 -3.27 -14.06 -1.64
N LEU A 180 -2.01 -14.44 -1.42
CA LEU A 180 -0.84 -13.57 -1.59
C LEU A 180 -0.32 -13.64 -3.03
N ALA A 181 -0.29 -12.52 -3.73
CA ALA A 181 0.37 -12.41 -5.03
C ALA A 181 1.88 -12.33 -4.87
N LEU A 182 2.58 -13.43 -5.09
CA LEU A 182 4.03 -13.48 -5.13
C LEU A 182 4.54 -13.14 -6.53
N LEU A 183 5.37 -12.11 -6.62
CA LEU A 183 5.87 -11.55 -7.87
C LEU A 183 7.40 -11.65 -7.92
N PRO A 184 8.00 -11.83 -9.11
CA PRO A 184 9.45 -11.85 -9.24
C PRO A 184 10.08 -10.52 -8.79
N GLY A 185 11.28 -10.59 -8.24
CA GLY A 185 11.99 -9.44 -7.73
C GLY A 185 13.48 -9.71 -7.56
N GLU A 186 14.25 -8.63 -7.57
CA GLU A 186 15.67 -8.57 -7.16
C GLU A 186 16.02 -7.11 -6.84
N GLU A 187 16.98 -6.92 -5.97
CA GLU A 187 17.69 -5.65 -5.87
C GLU A 187 18.98 -5.73 -6.71
N VAL A 188 19.13 -4.75 -7.60
CA VAL A 188 20.14 -4.71 -8.65
C VAL A 188 21.31 -3.84 -8.21
N HIS A 189 22.50 -4.44 -8.24
CA HIS A 189 23.74 -3.82 -7.80
C HIS A 189 24.79 -3.92 -8.91
N PRO A 190 24.80 -2.99 -9.87
CA PRO A 190 25.74 -3.01 -10.98
C PRO A 190 27.17 -2.68 -10.52
N PRO A 191 28.21 -3.27 -11.15
CA PRO A 191 29.61 -2.94 -10.87
C PRO A 191 29.87 -1.42 -10.95
N GLU A 192 30.67 -0.88 -10.00
CA GLU A 192 31.11 0.53 -9.96
C GLU A 192 29.99 1.59 -9.91
N CYS A 193 28.79 1.16 -9.53
CA CYS A 193 27.65 2.04 -9.32
C CYS A 193 27.09 1.81 -7.91
N PRO A 194 27.09 2.84 -7.04
CA PRO A 194 26.62 2.68 -5.66
C PRO A 194 25.10 2.76 -5.53
N VAL A 195 24.37 2.97 -6.64
CA VAL A 195 22.92 3.16 -6.62
C VAL A 195 22.22 1.82 -6.45
N HIS A 196 21.32 1.74 -5.49
CA HIS A 196 20.44 0.60 -5.25
C HIS A 196 19.14 0.79 -6.05
N MET A 197 18.71 -0.26 -6.75
CA MET A 197 17.57 -0.20 -7.66
C MET A 197 16.80 -1.52 -7.61
N LEU A 198 15.47 -1.49 -7.68
CA LEU A 198 14.67 -2.71 -7.74
C LEU A 198 14.22 -3.00 -9.17
N ASN A 199 14.19 -4.30 -9.48
CA ASN A 199 13.50 -4.87 -10.63
C ASN A 199 12.23 -5.58 -10.12
N PHE A 200 11.12 -4.84 -9.99
CA PHE A 200 9.85 -5.42 -9.52
C PHE A 200 9.07 -6.02 -10.69
N GLY A 201 8.77 -7.33 -10.63
CA GLY A 201 7.96 -8.06 -11.60
C GLY A 201 8.60 -8.30 -12.97
N GLY A 202 9.89 -7.99 -13.15
CA GLY A 202 10.60 -8.25 -14.40
C GLY A 202 10.71 -9.75 -14.69
N ARG A 203 10.78 -10.10 -15.98
CA ARG A 203 10.82 -11.51 -16.44
C ARG A 203 12.21 -12.16 -16.41
N PHE A 204 13.27 -11.38 -16.26
CA PHE A 204 14.65 -11.86 -16.20
C PHE A 204 15.48 -11.04 -15.20
N SER A 205 16.58 -11.62 -14.74
CA SER A 205 17.51 -10.96 -13.83
C SER A 205 18.44 -9.99 -14.57
N VAL A 206 18.43 -8.73 -14.15
CA VAL A 206 19.40 -7.71 -14.58
C VAL A 206 20.76 -7.99 -13.93
N ASN A 207 20.79 -8.49 -12.70
CA ASN A 207 22.05 -8.91 -12.07
C ASN A 207 22.76 -10.02 -12.87
N ALA A 208 22.00 -10.98 -13.40
CA ALA A 208 22.55 -12.05 -14.23
C ALA A 208 23.24 -11.52 -15.49
N LEU A 209 22.69 -10.47 -16.13
CA LEU A 209 23.26 -9.91 -17.37
C LEU A 209 24.72 -9.48 -17.22
N PHE A 210 25.06 -8.77 -16.14
CA PHE A 210 26.45 -8.35 -15.89
C PHE A 210 27.28 -9.37 -15.13
N ARG A 211 26.66 -10.35 -14.45
CA ARG A 211 27.37 -11.49 -13.88
C ARG A 211 27.89 -12.45 -14.97
N GLU A 212 27.09 -12.63 -16.03
CA GLU A 212 27.41 -13.54 -17.14
C GLU A 212 28.36 -12.90 -18.16
N ASP A 213 28.22 -11.61 -18.45
CA ASP A 213 29.09 -10.88 -19.39
C ASP A 213 29.34 -9.44 -18.93
N GLU A 214 30.17 -9.29 -17.89
CA GLU A 214 30.56 -7.97 -17.35
C GLU A 214 31.21 -7.09 -18.41
N ALA A 215 31.99 -7.68 -19.33
CA ALA A 215 32.64 -6.94 -20.41
C ALA A 215 31.62 -6.32 -21.36
N LYS A 216 30.54 -7.02 -21.70
CA LYS A 216 29.43 -6.47 -22.48
C LYS A 216 28.69 -5.37 -21.72
N PHE A 217 28.35 -5.60 -20.45
CA PHE A 217 27.74 -4.58 -19.60
C PHE A 217 28.57 -3.28 -19.60
N ARG A 218 29.87 -3.37 -19.31
CA ARG A 218 30.77 -2.21 -19.31
C ARG A 218 30.80 -1.48 -20.65
N ARG A 219 30.92 -2.21 -21.76
CA ARG A 219 30.87 -1.60 -23.11
C ARG A 219 29.55 -0.88 -23.38
N GLU A 220 28.41 -1.46 -23.00
CA GLU A 220 27.10 -0.84 -23.18
C GLU A 220 26.91 0.39 -22.29
N VAL A 221 27.43 0.38 -21.06
CA VAL A 221 27.41 1.53 -20.14
C VAL A 221 28.33 2.64 -20.64
N GLU A 222 29.57 2.33 -21.01
CA GLU A 222 30.54 3.29 -21.54
C GLU A 222 30.02 3.97 -22.82
N ALA A 223 29.35 3.22 -23.70
CA ALA A 223 28.75 3.77 -24.91
C ALA A 223 27.64 4.81 -24.64
N ARG A 224 27.05 4.81 -23.43
CA ARG A 224 26.04 5.80 -23.01
C ARG A 224 26.65 7.08 -22.44
N ILE A 225 27.90 7.04 -21.96
CA ILE A 225 28.54 8.20 -21.32
C ILE A 225 28.52 9.47 -22.21
N PRO A 226 28.84 9.40 -23.52
CA PRO A 226 28.83 10.59 -24.38
C PRO A 226 27.45 11.25 -24.50
N SER A 227 26.35 10.49 -24.40
CA SER A 227 24.98 11.03 -24.51
C SER A 227 24.42 11.57 -23.19
N LEU A 228 25.11 11.37 -22.06
CA LEU A 228 24.69 11.90 -20.76
C LEU A 228 24.68 13.44 -20.71
N GLY A 229 25.46 14.09 -21.59
CA GLY A 229 25.74 15.52 -21.50
C GLY A 229 26.59 15.88 -20.28
N PRO A 230 26.58 17.15 -19.84
CA PRO A 230 27.29 17.58 -18.65
C PRO A 230 26.77 16.87 -17.39
N VAL A 231 27.68 16.18 -16.70
CA VAL A 231 27.47 15.55 -15.39
C VAL A 231 28.07 16.46 -14.31
N ALA A 232 27.42 16.55 -13.15
CA ALA A 232 27.88 17.38 -12.04
C ALA A 232 29.36 17.10 -11.64
N PRO A 233 30.13 18.13 -11.25
CA PRO A 233 31.52 17.95 -10.80
C PRO A 233 31.63 16.94 -9.66
N GLY A 234 32.58 16.00 -9.77
CA GLY A 234 32.83 14.98 -8.75
C GLY A 234 31.92 13.75 -8.83
N VAL A 235 30.92 13.73 -9.73
CA VAL A 235 30.10 12.54 -9.98
C VAL A 235 30.76 11.66 -11.05
N ASN A 236 30.84 10.36 -10.80
CA ASN A 236 31.34 9.38 -11.78
C ASN A 236 30.31 9.20 -12.91
N PRO A 237 30.61 9.57 -14.17
CA PRO A 237 29.68 9.40 -15.30
C PRO A 237 29.32 7.92 -15.56
N PHE A 238 30.21 6.98 -15.22
CA PHE A 238 29.93 5.56 -15.34
C PHE A 238 28.78 5.14 -14.42
N ALA A 239 28.76 5.60 -13.16
CA ALA A 239 27.68 5.29 -12.23
C ALA A 239 26.33 5.81 -12.74
N VAL A 240 26.30 7.03 -13.27
CA VAL A 240 25.09 7.61 -13.88
C VAL A 240 24.62 6.78 -15.09
N ALA A 241 25.52 6.44 -16.00
CA ALA A 241 25.20 5.62 -17.17
C ALA A 241 24.75 4.20 -16.78
N ALA A 242 25.35 3.60 -15.76
CA ALA A 242 24.98 2.29 -15.24
C ALA A 242 23.58 2.30 -14.61
N THR A 243 23.24 3.36 -13.86
CA THR A 243 21.89 3.57 -13.34
C THR A 243 20.86 3.66 -14.46
N GLU A 244 21.09 4.49 -15.50
CA GLU A 244 20.18 4.55 -16.66
C GLU A 244 20.08 3.21 -17.39
N TRP A 245 21.20 2.48 -17.53
CA TRP A 245 21.24 1.17 -18.15
C TRP A 245 20.40 0.16 -17.37
N VAL A 246 20.50 0.12 -16.03
CA VAL A 246 19.69 -0.79 -15.21
C VAL A 246 18.21 -0.47 -15.34
N PHE A 247 17.81 0.80 -15.23
CA PHE A 247 16.39 1.16 -15.39
C PHE A 247 15.85 0.77 -16.77
N ASP A 248 16.65 0.91 -17.83
CA ASP A 248 16.27 0.43 -19.16
C ASP A 248 16.14 -1.09 -19.22
N LYS A 249 17.06 -1.84 -18.61
CA LYS A 249 16.98 -3.31 -18.57
C LYS A 249 15.81 -3.83 -17.76
N VAL A 250 15.47 -3.18 -16.66
CA VAL A 250 14.24 -3.50 -15.91
C VAL A 250 13.01 -3.29 -16.79
N ARG A 251 12.93 -2.19 -17.54
CA ARG A 251 11.83 -1.94 -18.48
C ARG A 251 11.81 -2.94 -19.64
N GLU A 252 12.97 -3.34 -20.18
CA GLU A 252 13.08 -4.43 -21.17
C GLU A 252 12.57 -5.77 -20.60
N ALA A 253 12.82 -6.05 -19.32
CA ALA A 253 12.27 -7.20 -18.60
C ALA A 253 10.76 -7.12 -18.40
N GLY A 254 10.14 -5.97 -18.70
CA GLY A 254 8.75 -5.67 -18.42
C GLY A 254 8.49 -5.28 -16.96
N GLY A 255 9.54 -5.13 -16.15
CA GLY A 255 9.44 -4.79 -14.73
C GLY A 255 9.14 -3.32 -14.48
N LEU A 256 9.03 -2.98 -13.20
CA LEU A 256 8.95 -1.61 -12.69
C LEU A 256 10.28 -1.26 -12.02
N ALA A 257 10.92 -0.22 -12.52
CA ALA A 257 12.22 0.26 -12.05
C ALA A 257 12.08 1.22 -10.87
N VAL A 258 12.62 0.87 -9.71
CA VAL A 258 12.53 1.70 -8.49
C VAL A 258 13.89 2.29 -8.15
N PHE A 259 13.92 3.59 -7.81
CA PHE A 259 15.09 4.21 -7.20
C PHE A 259 15.01 4.12 -5.68
N CYS A 260 15.96 3.40 -5.06
CA CYS A 260 15.89 3.01 -3.66
C CYS A 260 16.60 3.99 -2.73
N HIS A 261 15.93 4.24 -1.60
CA HIS A 261 16.40 4.93 -0.39
C HIS A 261 17.56 5.95 -0.60
N PRO A 262 17.35 7.03 -1.37
CA PRO A 262 18.44 7.91 -1.84
C PRO A 262 19.20 8.66 -0.73
N TYR A 263 18.58 8.80 0.44
CA TYR A 263 19.17 9.49 1.60
C TYR A 263 19.61 8.53 2.69
N TRP A 264 19.92 7.27 2.34
CA TRP A 264 20.46 6.31 3.30
C TRP A 264 21.78 6.80 3.90
N ASP A 265 21.77 7.04 5.21
CA ASP A 265 22.91 7.45 6.01
C ASP A 265 23.52 6.26 6.77
N VAL A 266 24.83 6.09 6.63
CA VAL A 266 25.64 5.16 7.42
C VAL A 266 26.79 5.92 8.07
N ARG A 267 26.78 5.95 9.41
CA ARG A 267 27.79 6.63 10.22
C ARG A 267 27.91 8.12 9.90
N ARG A 268 26.78 8.83 9.76
CA ARG A 268 26.68 10.28 9.46
C ARG A 268 27.25 10.67 8.11
N ARG A 269 27.23 9.74 7.15
CA ARG A 269 27.56 9.98 5.76
C ARG A 269 26.54 9.26 4.89
N ASN A 270 26.00 9.96 3.90
CA ASN A 270 25.16 9.35 2.89
C ASN A 270 25.96 8.32 2.08
N VAL A 271 25.35 7.16 1.84
CA VAL A 271 25.92 6.13 0.97
C VAL A 271 25.99 6.62 -0.47
N LEU A 272 24.98 7.37 -0.91
CA LEU A 272 24.99 8.10 -2.18
C LEU A 272 25.45 9.54 -1.98
N SER A 273 26.38 10.01 -2.80
CA SER A 273 26.67 11.44 -2.85
C SER A 273 25.44 12.22 -3.32
N GLY A 274 25.15 13.37 -2.69
CA GLY A 274 24.01 14.20 -3.08
C GLY A 274 24.01 14.60 -4.56
N ALA A 275 25.20 14.87 -5.12
CA ALA A 275 25.34 15.20 -6.54
C ALA A 275 24.97 14.03 -7.48
N LEU A 276 25.21 12.78 -7.07
CA LEU A 276 24.74 11.61 -7.82
C LEU A 276 23.22 11.45 -7.71
N VAL A 277 22.65 11.66 -6.53
CA VAL A 277 21.19 11.69 -6.33
C VAL A 277 20.54 12.75 -7.23
N ASP A 278 21.12 13.95 -7.30
CA ASP A 278 20.66 15.02 -8.18
C ASP A 278 20.69 14.63 -9.66
N GLU A 279 21.73 13.93 -10.11
CA GLU A 279 21.80 13.42 -11.48
C GLU A 279 20.67 12.41 -11.76
N VAL A 280 20.38 11.49 -10.83
CA VAL A 280 19.30 10.50 -11.00
C VAL A 280 17.93 11.19 -11.09
N PHE A 281 17.64 12.16 -10.20
CA PHE A 281 16.40 12.94 -10.25
C PHE A 281 16.29 13.76 -11.54
N LYS A 282 17.34 14.50 -11.92
CA LYS A 282 17.39 15.30 -13.15
C LYS A 282 17.04 14.47 -14.40
N ARG A 283 17.42 13.19 -14.42
CA ARG A 283 17.26 12.29 -15.56
C ARG A 283 15.89 11.65 -15.68
N ARG A 284 15.17 11.49 -14.55
CA ARG A 284 13.79 10.97 -14.50
C ARG A 284 13.61 9.62 -15.23
N LYS A 285 14.54 8.69 -15.01
CA LYS A 285 14.59 7.39 -15.72
C LYS A 285 14.00 6.21 -14.94
N PHE A 286 13.72 6.37 -13.66
CA PHE A 286 13.01 5.38 -12.83
C PHE A 286 11.49 5.49 -13.01
N ASP A 287 10.77 4.39 -12.77
CA ASP A 287 9.30 4.35 -12.81
C ASP A 287 8.67 4.79 -11.48
N ALA A 288 9.35 4.53 -10.35
CA ALA A 288 8.89 4.94 -9.03
C ALA A 288 10.07 5.30 -8.10
N LEU A 289 9.80 6.20 -7.15
CA LEU A 289 10.70 6.54 -6.05
C LEU A 289 10.29 5.76 -4.81
N GLU A 290 11.23 5.06 -4.17
CA GLU A 290 11.09 4.62 -2.79
C GLU A 290 11.09 5.86 -1.88
N LEU A 291 9.91 6.44 -1.70
CA LEU A 291 9.73 7.69 -0.97
C LEU A 291 9.88 7.46 0.54
N ILE A 292 9.38 6.33 1.01
CA ILE A 292 9.53 5.86 2.38
C ILE A 292 10.28 4.54 2.28
N GLY A 293 11.52 4.53 2.75
CA GLY A 293 12.38 3.36 2.74
C GLY A 293 12.58 2.75 4.12
N GLY A 294 13.26 1.61 4.13
CA GLY A 294 13.56 0.82 5.30
C GLY A 294 14.59 1.43 6.25
N PHE A 295 14.16 2.45 7.00
CA PHE A 295 15.01 3.10 7.99
C PHE A 295 14.57 2.80 9.41
N TRP A 296 15.51 2.61 10.31
CA TRP A 296 15.20 2.46 11.72
C TRP A 296 14.70 3.79 12.29
N LYS A 297 14.02 3.78 13.45
CA LYS A 297 13.49 5.03 14.07
C LYS A 297 14.54 6.12 14.26
N HIS A 298 15.79 5.74 14.55
CA HIS A 298 16.92 6.67 14.71
C HIS A 298 17.46 7.23 13.37
N GLN A 299 16.98 6.73 12.23
CA GLN A 299 17.27 7.17 10.87
C GLN A 299 16.03 7.81 10.21
N SER A 300 15.01 8.18 10.99
CA SER A 300 13.77 8.81 10.47
C SER A 300 14.01 10.08 9.64
N GLU A 301 15.12 10.78 9.88
CA GLU A 301 15.56 11.93 9.08
C GLU A 301 15.74 11.58 7.59
N SER A 302 16.15 10.34 7.26
CA SER A 302 16.31 9.90 5.88
C SER A 302 14.98 9.87 5.12
N ASN A 303 13.91 9.35 5.75
CA ASN A 303 12.56 9.39 5.17
C ASN A 303 12.03 10.83 5.10
N ALA A 304 12.30 11.67 6.10
CA ALA A 304 11.90 13.07 6.08
C ALA A 304 12.55 13.84 4.91
N LEU A 305 13.84 13.60 4.64
CA LEU A 305 14.57 14.20 3.51
C LEU A 305 14.05 13.69 2.16
N GLN A 306 13.70 12.41 2.05
CA GLN A 306 13.07 11.85 0.85
C GLN A 306 11.74 12.55 0.54
N VAL A 307 10.89 12.74 1.56
CA VAL A 307 9.62 13.45 1.44
C VAL A 307 9.83 14.91 1.04
N ALA A 308 10.76 15.61 1.69
CA ALA A 308 11.09 17.00 1.37
C ALA A 308 11.58 17.13 -0.08
N ARG A 309 12.49 16.26 -0.51
CA ARG A 309 13.01 16.26 -1.89
C ARG A 309 11.92 15.99 -2.91
N TRP A 310 11.05 15.01 -2.66
CA TRP A 310 9.92 14.73 -3.54
C TRP A 310 8.98 15.94 -3.69
N MET A 311 8.72 16.67 -2.61
CA MET A 311 7.92 17.90 -2.66
C MET A 311 8.59 19.00 -3.50
N GLU A 312 9.91 19.20 -3.36
CA GLU A 312 10.67 20.17 -4.18
C GLU A 312 10.61 19.82 -5.67
N GLU A 313 10.79 18.55 -6.00
CA GLU A 313 10.72 18.06 -7.37
C GLU A 313 9.32 18.26 -7.98
N ARG A 314 8.25 17.99 -7.21
CA ARG A 314 6.87 18.24 -7.64
C ARG A 314 6.60 19.73 -7.85
N ALA A 315 7.09 20.59 -6.96
CA ALA A 315 6.99 22.04 -7.12
C ALA A 315 7.72 22.53 -8.37
N ALA A 316 8.80 21.84 -8.77
CA ALA A 316 9.54 22.07 -10.01
C ALA A 316 8.92 21.40 -11.26
N GLY A 317 7.73 20.79 -11.15
CA GLY A 317 7.03 20.13 -12.27
C GLY A 317 7.53 18.72 -12.59
N ALA A 318 8.21 18.05 -11.66
CA ALA A 318 8.51 16.63 -11.72
C ALA A 318 7.56 15.84 -10.82
N ASP A 319 6.60 15.12 -11.40
CA ASP A 319 5.76 14.21 -10.62
C ASP A 319 6.28 12.78 -10.77
N TYR A 320 6.76 12.20 -9.67
CA TYR A 320 7.21 10.82 -9.62
C TYR A 320 6.19 9.98 -8.87
N PRO A 321 5.80 8.81 -9.41
CA PRO A 321 5.15 7.77 -8.62
C PRO A 321 5.95 7.42 -7.37
N VAL A 322 5.26 7.17 -6.26
CA VAL A 322 5.89 6.93 -4.96
C VAL A 322 5.45 5.60 -4.37
N VAL A 323 6.40 4.93 -3.74
CA VAL A 323 6.23 3.64 -3.09
C VAL A 323 6.89 3.67 -1.71
N GLY A 324 6.34 2.90 -0.77
CA GLY A 324 6.89 2.69 0.56
C GLY A 324 7.35 1.25 0.69
N LEU A 325 8.59 1.01 1.09
CA LEU A 325 9.19 -0.33 1.08
C LEU A 325 10.02 -0.54 2.35
N SER A 326 9.98 -1.74 2.90
CA SER A 326 10.52 -1.98 4.24
C SER A 326 12.02 -2.16 4.30
N ASP A 327 12.65 -2.55 3.19
CA ASP A 327 14.03 -3.06 3.18
C ASP A 327 14.23 -4.08 4.31
N SER A 328 13.23 -4.95 4.54
CA SER A 328 13.24 -5.81 5.73
C SER A 328 14.26 -6.92 5.56
N HIS A 329 15.12 -7.09 6.57
CA HIS A 329 16.12 -8.17 6.64
C HIS A 329 15.72 -9.26 7.64
N GLY A 330 14.52 -9.16 8.23
CA GLY A 330 14.02 -10.10 9.22
C GLY A 330 12.54 -9.89 9.45
N THR A 331 11.78 -10.96 9.64
CA THR A 331 10.36 -10.89 10.03
C THR A 331 10.14 -11.21 11.50
N ASP A 332 11.09 -11.92 12.12
CA ASP A 332 11.02 -12.32 13.52
C ASP A 332 12.08 -11.63 14.38
N VAL A 333 13.06 -11.01 13.72
CA VAL A 333 14.18 -10.32 14.35
C VAL A 333 14.40 -8.97 13.70
N GLY A 334 14.60 -7.95 14.53
CA GLY A 334 14.73 -6.57 14.07
C GLY A 334 13.39 -5.89 13.80
N GLY A 335 13.42 -4.56 13.75
CA GLY A 335 12.32 -3.73 13.24
C GLY A 335 12.38 -3.66 11.71
N LEU A 336 11.56 -2.80 11.10
CA LEU A 336 11.33 -2.63 9.65
C LEU A 336 10.22 -3.51 9.07
N PHE A 337 10.13 -4.81 9.40
CA PHE A 337 9.03 -5.65 8.92
C PHE A 337 7.66 -5.06 9.29
N GLY A 338 6.85 -4.79 8.26
CA GLY A 338 5.52 -4.21 8.41
C GLY A 338 5.49 -2.71 8.74
N TRP A 339 6.65 -2.05 8.91
CA TRP A 339 6.70 -0.62 9.21
C TRP A 339 6.46 0.23 7.97
N TYR A 340 7.04 -0.16 6.85
CA TYR A 340 6.94 0.58 5.60
C TYR A 340 6.37 -0.32 4.53
N TYR A 341 5.42 0.20 3.76
CA TYR A 341 4.74 -0.57 2.72
C TYR A 341 4.04 0.35 1.72
N THR A 342 3.64 -0.22 0.61
CA THR A 342 2.88 0.46 -0.43
C THR A 342 1.44 0.03 -0.38
N VAL A 343 0.51 0.98 -0.52
CA VAL A 343 -0.89 0.68 -0.85
C VAL A 343 -1.19 1.21 -2.24
N VAL A 344 -1.60 0.33 -3.16
CA VAL A 344 -1.92 0.67 -4.56
C VAL A 344 -3.41 0.47 -4.80
N LEU A 345 -4.06 1.42 -5.47
CA LEU A 345 -5.39 1.22 -6.05
C LEU A 345 -5.24 0.60 -7.45
N ALA A 346 -5.72 -0.62 -7.61
CA ALA A 346 -5.59 -1.40 -8.86
C ALA A 346 -6.83 -2.26 -9.12
N ARG A 347 -6.97 -2.82 -10.31
CA ARG A 347 -8.10 -3.73 -10.64
C ARG A 347 -7.93 -5.12 -10.02
N SER A 348 -6.69 -5.60 -9.96
CA SER A 348 -6.32 -6.88 -9.35
C SER A 348 -4.92 -6.82 -8.74
N ALA A 349 -4.52 -7.88 -8.05
CA ALA A 349 -3.16 -8.06 -7.54
C ALA A 349 -2.17 -8.59 -8.60
N SER A 350 -2.54 -8.60 -9.89
CA SER A 350 -1.60 -8.94 -10.96
C SER A 350 -0.52 -7.87 -11.08
N PHE A 351 0.68 -8.26 -11.54
CA PHE A 351 1.76 -7.31 -11.74
C PHE A 351 1.37 -6.16 -12.68
N ASP A 352 0.70 -6.46 -13.80
CA ASP A 352 0.34 -5.45 -14.80
C ASP A 352 -0.60 -4.38 -14.21
N ASP A 353 -1.61 -4.80 -13.44
CA ASP A 353 -2.55 -3.87 -12.79
C ASP A 353 -1.86 -3.07 -11.66
N LEU A 354 -1.02 -3.71 -10.84
CA LEU A 354 -0.27 -3.04 -9.78
C LEU A 354 0.71 -2.00 -10.36
N ALA A 355 1.48 -2.39 -11.37
CA ALA A 355 2.44 -1.51 -12.03
C ALA A 355 1.74 -0.35 -12.76
N ALA A 356 0.58 -0.59 -13.39
CA ALA A 356 -0.24 0.47 -13.97
C ALA A 356 -0.76 1.43 -12.90
N GLY A 357 -1.24 0.93 -11.76
CA GLY A 357 -1.69 1.73 -10.63
C GLY A 357 -0.57 2.62 -10.06
N ILE A 358 0.63 2.05 -9.85
CA ILE A 358 1.80 2.81 -9.39
C ILE A 358 2.16 3.89 -10.41
N ARG A 359 2.35 3.54 -11.69
CA ARG A 359 2.71 4.51 -12.75
C ARG A 359 1.69 5.64 -12.92
N ALA A 360 0.42 5.38 -12.62
CA ALA A 360 -0.64 6.38 -12.63
C ALA A 360 -0.65 7.31 -11.39
N GLY A 361 0.24 7.09 -10.41
CA GLY A 361 0.26 7.83 -9.15
C GLY A 361 -0.85 7.42 -8.18
N ASN A 362 -1.46 6.23 -8.38
CA ASN A 362 -2.49 5.67 -7.52
C ASN A 362 -1.91 4.81 -6.38
N SER A 363 -0.67 5.07 -5.97
CA SER A 363 0.01 4.41 -4.87
C SER A 363 0.38 5.41 -3.77
N ALA A 364 0.24 4.98 -2.53
CA ALA A 364 0.72 5.71 -1.36
C ALA A 364 1.86 4.94 -0.70
N ALA A 365 2.92 5.66 -0.35
CA ALA A 365 3.97 5.17 0.51
C ALA A 365 3.50 5.34 1.97
N VAL A 366 3.50 4.26 2.74
CA VAL A 366 3.00 4.27 4.12
C VAL A 366 4.17 4.10 5.09
N ASP A 367 4.19 4.99 6.09
CA ASP A 367 5.12 5.00 7.22
C ASP A 367 4.36 4.66 8.50
N ALA A 368 4.54 3.46 9.03
CA ALA A 368 3.82 2.93 10.19
C ALA A 368 4.75 2.17 11.17
N PRO A 369 5.73 2.84 11.78
CA PRO A 369 6.67 2.20 12.69
C PRO A 369 5.95 1.57 13.88
N GLU A 370 6.58 0.59 14.51
CA GLU A 370 5.98 -0.11 15.64
C GLU A 370 5.47 0.86 16.73
N ASN A 371 4.24 0.65 17.20
CA ASN A 371 3.57 1.49 18.20
C ASN A 371 3.27 2.94 17.76
N GLU A 372 3.32 3.24 16.47
CA GLU A 372 2.97 4.54 15.91
C GLU A 372 1.75 4.46 14.99
N ARG A 373 1.16 5.62 14.68
CA ARG A 373 0.05 5.69 13.73
C ARG A 373 0.62 5.69 12.31
N PRO A 374 -0.02 4.98 11.36
CA PRO A 374 0.35 5.06 9.96
C PRO A 374 0.22 6.48 9.39
N HIS A 375 1.23 6.92 8.64
CA HIS A 375 1.25 8.15 7.84
C HIS A 375 1.28 7.80 6.36
N CYS A 376 0.42 8.43 5.56
CA CYS A 376 0.31 8.17 4.12
C CYS A 376 0.92 9.30 3.30
N HIS A 377 1.89 8.97 2.46
CA HIS A 377 2.56 9.91 1.55
C HIS A 377 2.09 9.66 0.12
N GLY A 378 1.54 10.70 -0.50
CA GLY A 378 0.93 10.69 -1.83
C GLY A 378 0.24 12.03 -2.10
N SER A 379 -0.63 12.09 -3.12
CA SER A 379 -1.46 13.29 -3.32
C SER A 379 -2.40 13.50 -2.13
N CYS A 380 -2.79 14.74 -1.83
CA CYS A 380 -3.75 15.02 -0.74
C CYS A 380 -5.06 14.23 -0.91
N ARG A 381 -5.56 14.12 -2.14
CA ARG A 381 -6.72 13.31 -2.51
C ARG A 381 -6.54 11.84 -2.10
N LEU A 382 -5.39 11.26 -2.45
CA LEU A 382 -5.06 9.86 -2.16
C LEU A 382 -4.87 9.64 -0.66
N SER A 383 -4.12 10.51 0.02
CA SER A 383 -3.85 10.38 1.45
C SER A 383 -5.14 10.39 2.29
N ARG A 384 -6.15 11.21 1.94
CA ARG A 384 -7.46 11.19 2.62
C ARG A 384 -8.12 9.81 2.55
N TYR A 385 -8.17 9.23 1.34
CA TYR A 385 -8.78 7.92 1.14
C TYR A 385 -7.96 6.80 1.78
N MET A 386 -6.62 6.86 1.71
CA MET A 386 -5.74 5.85 2.32
C MET A 386 -5.85 5.83 3.84
N HIS A 387 -5.93 6.99 4.50
CA HIS A 387 -6.15 7.04 5.95
C HIS A 387 -7.51 6.45 6.37
N PHE A 388 -8.56 6.66 5.56
CA PHE A 388 -9.85 5.99 5.76
C PHE A 388 -9.70 4.47 5.66
N LEU A 389 -9.05 3.96 4.61
CA LEU A 389 -8.85 2.52 4.41
C LEU A 389 -8.03 1.89 5.54
N LEU A 390 -6.98 2.56 6.02
CA LEU A 390 -6.14 2.06 7.12
C LEU A 390 -6.91 1.97 8.44
N ARG A 391 -7.93 2.81 8.64
CA ARG A 391 -8.76 2.80 9.85
C ARG A 391 -9.94 1.83 9.75
N GLU A 392 -10.62 1.81 8.61
CA GLU A 392 -11.94 1.17 8.47
C GLU A 392 -11.91 -0.16 7.70
N TYR A 393 -10.92 -0.38 6.83
CA TYR A 393 -10.83 -1.57 5.98
C TYR A 393 -9.71 -2.53 6.39
N PHE A 394 -8.46 -2.05 6.41
CA PHE A 394 -7.28 -2.89 6.59
C PHE A 394 -7.25 -3.68 7.90
N PRO A 395 -7.72 -3.18 9.07
CA PRO A 395 -7.68 -3.97 10.29
C PRO A 395 -8.49 -5.27 10.21
N ARG A 396 -9.62 -5.27 9.48
CA ARG A 396 -10.41 -6.48 9.26
C ARG A 396 -9.81 -7.38 8.19
N HIS A 397 -9.26 -6.78 7.14
CA HIS A 397 -8.53 -7.50 6.09
C HIS A 397 -7.33 -8.26 6.67
N GLU A 398 -6.47 -7.59 7.45
CA GLU A 398 -5.32 -8.18 8.12
C GLU A 398 -5.72 -9.35 9.03
N ALA A 399 -6.80 -9.21 9.81
CA ALA A 399 -7.30 -10.30 10.64
C ALA A 399 -7.75 -11.54 9.84
N LEU A 400 -8.18 -11.38 8.58
CA LEU A 400 -8.49 -12.51 7.70
C LEU A 400 -7.22 -13.15 7.11
N CYS A 401 -6.25 -12.32 6.73
CA CYS A 401 -4.97 -12.77 6.19
C CYS A 401 -4.08 -13.44 7.26
N ARG A 402 -4.21 -13.03 8.53
CA ARG A 402 -3.47 -13.64 9.66
C ARG A 402 -3.65 -15.15 9.73
N THR A 403 -4.90 -15.61 9.73
CA THR A 403 -5.21 -17.05 9.75
C THR A 403 -4.66 -17.77 8.52
N GLU A 404 -4.64 -17.11 7.36
CA GLU A 404 -4.05 -17.66 6.15
C GLU A 404 -2.52 -17.83 6.28
N GLY A 405 -1.84 -16.80 6.77
CA GLY A 405 -0.38 -16.83 7.02
C GLY A 405 0.02 -17.85 8.10
N GLU A 406 -0.75 -17.98 9.17
CA GLU A 406 -0.55 -19.02 10.20
C GLU A 406 -0.61 -20.43 9.59
N LEU A 407 -1.55 -20.70 8.69
CA LEU A 407 -1.64 -21.98 7.97
C LEU A 407 -0.50 -22.17 6.98
N MET A 408 -0.07 -21.11 6.30
CA MET A 408 1.14 -21.14 5.48
C MET A 408 2.34 -21.57 6.34
N LEU A 409 2.56 -20.95 7.50
CA LEU A 409 3.65 -21.34 8.41
C LEU A 409 3.54 -22.80 8.87
N ALA A 410 2.35 -23.28 9.20
CA ALA A 410 2.12 -24.67 9.59
C ALA A 410 2.42 -25.68 8.46
N ILE A 411 2.00 -25.37 7.22
CA ILE A 411 2.33 -26.16 6.03
C ILE A 411 3.85 -26.20 5.81
N LEU A 412 4.51 -25.04 5.92
CA LEU A 412 5.96 -24.93 5.79
C LEU A 412 6.69 -25.72 6.87
N GLY A 413 6.13 -25.76 8.09
CA GLY A 413 6.59 -26.59 9.21
C GLY A 413 6.32 -28.09 9.05
N GLY A 414 5.63 -28.51 7.99
CA GLY A 414 5.38 -29.93 7.65
C GLY A 414 4.09 -30.50 8.23
N GLU A 415 3.15 -29.67 8.70
CA GLU A 415 1.86 -30.15 9.18
C GLU A 415 0.99 -30.69 8.02
N PRO A 416 0.60 -31.98 8.03
CA PRO A 416 -0.07 -32.60 6.90
C PRO A 416 -1.55 -32.19 6.82
N GLY A 417 -2.10 -32.16 5.60
CA GLY A 417 -3.54 -32.02 5.36
C GLY A 417 -4.10 -30.59 5.41
N LEU A 418 -3.25 -29.57 5.60
CA LEU A 418 -3.70 -28.18 5.70
C LEU A 418 -3.92 -27.47 4.35
N SER A 419 -3.35 -27.97 3.25
CA SER A 419 -3.45 -27.31 1.93
C SER A 419 -4.90 -27.08 1.45
N PRO A 420 -5.84 -28.04 1.56
CA PRO A 420 -7.24 -27.79 1.19
C PRO A 420 -7.92 -26.77 2.11
N VAL A 421 -7.53 -26.69 3.38
CA VAL A 421 -8.05 -25.70 4.33
C VAL A 421 -7.55 -24.30 3.97
N LEU A 422 -6.27 -24.18 3.64
CA LEU A 422 -5.67 -22.94 3.16
C LEU A 422 -6.38 -22.43 1.89
N GLU A 423 -6.62 -23.29 0.90
CA GLU A 423 -7.30 -22.89 -0.35
C GLU A 423 -8.70 -22.31 -0.11
N LEU A 424 -9.46 -22.89 0.83
CA LEU A 424 -10.79 -22.38 1.19
C LEU A 424 -10.70 -21.00 1.88
N LEU A 425 -9.70 -20.81 2.74
CA LEU A 425 -9.52 -19.57 3.50
C LEU A 425 -8.91 -18.44 2.66
N ALA A 426 -8.04 -18.77 1.72
CA ALA A 426 -7.36 -17.83 0.82
C ALA A 426 -8.31 -16.92 0.03
N LYS A 427 -9.56 -17.36 -0.18
CA LYS A 427 -10.60 -16.59 -0.89
C LYS A 427 -11.28 -15.54 -0.01
N ARG A 428 -11.16 -15.64 1.32
CA ARG A 428 -11.90 -14.77 2.26
C ARG A 428 -11.46 -13.31 2.23
N PRO A 429 -10.15 -12.98 2.18
CA PRO A 429 -9.72 -11.58 2.12
C PRO A 429 -10.18 -10.88 0.83
N ALA A 430 -10.10 -11.57 -0.32
CA ALA A 430 -10.58 -11.05 -1.60
C ALA A 430 -12.11 -10.85 -1.60
N ALA A 431 -12.88 -11.85 -1.16
CA ALA A 431 -14.34 -11.73 -1.06
C ALA A 431 -14.78 -10.63 -0.07
N PHE A 432 -14.02 -10.42 1.01
CA PHE A 432 -14.25 -9.29 1.92
C PHE A 432 -14.01 -7.96 1.21
N ARG A 433 -12.87 -7.82 0.52
CA ARG A 433 -12.51 -6.62 -0.25
C ARG A 433 -13.59 -6.27 -1.27
N GLU A 434 -13.99 -7.22 -2.12
CA GLU A 434 -15.01 -7.01 -3.15
C GLU A 434 -16.36 -6.62 -2.55
N ARG A 435 -16.79 -7.30 -1.47
CA ARG A 435 -18.07 -7.01 -0.82
C ARG A 435 -18.16 -5.60 -0.26
N VAL A 436 -17.05 -5.07 0.27
CA VAL A 436 -17.06 -3.75 0.94
C VAL A 436 -16.54 -2.61 0.06
N LEU A 437 -15.77 -2.90 -1.00
CA LEU A 437 -15.14 -1.89 -1.86
C LEU A 437 -15.37 -2.07 -3.36
N GLY A 438 -15.85 -3.23 -3.83
CA GLY A 438 -15.87 -3.60 -5.25
C GLY A 438 -16.84 -2.81 -6.15
N GLY A 439 -17.60 -1.88 -5.58
CA GLY A 439 -18.69 -1.19 -6.28
C GLY A 439 -19.87 -2.13 -6.57
N ALA A 440 -21.08 -1.58 -6.66
CA ALA A 440 -22.30 -2.40 -6.80
C ALA A 440 -22.55 -2.94 -8.23
N GLU A 441 -21.56 -2.93 -9.12
CA GLU A 441 -21.70 -3.36 -10.52
C GLU A 441 -21.01 -4.71 -10.75
N GLY A 442 -21.59 -5.78 -10.21
CA GLY A 442 -21.09 -7.14 -10.41
C GLY A 442 -21.66 -8.16 -9.43
N LYS A 443 -22.98 -8.36 -9.43
CA LYS A 443 -23.61 -9.60 -8.94
C LYS A 443 -24.22 -10.36 -10.10
#